data_AF-A0A1C4Y7B4-F1
#
_entry.id   AF-A0A1C4Y7B4-F1
#
_cell.length_a   1.000
_cell.length_b   1.000
_cell.length_c   1.000
_cell.angle_alpha   90.00
_cell.angle_beta   90.00
_cell.angle_gamma   90.00
#
_symmetry.space_group_name_H-M   'P 1'
#
loop_
_entity.id
_entity.type
_entity.pdbx_description
1 polymer ?
#
loop_
_entity_poly.entity_id
_entity_poly.type
_entity_poly.pdbx_seq_one_letter_code
_entity_poly.pdbx_strand_id
1 'polypeptide(L)' 'MIPLESARQIAEGFLDAEVRGHFSFPVVVVDGDVEEADDRYVFPYDGKAYVEAGDWREAMAGNSPIAVDKRTGEARFSA' A
#
# COMPACT_ATOMS: atom_id res chain seq x y z
N MET A 1 -6.68 5.29 -18.49
CA MET A 1 -6.24 4.69 -17.22
C MET A 1 -5.49 5.74 -16.44
N ILE A 2 -5.61 5.72 -15.11
CA ILE A 2 -4.81 6.59 -14.25
C ILE A 2 -3.35 6.15 -14.29
N PRO A 3 -2.39 7.09 -14.29
CA PRO A 3 -0.98 6.76 -14.23
C PRO A 3 -0.59 6.25 -12.83
N LEU A 4 0.50 5.48 -12.75
CA LEU A 4 1.01 4.90 -11.50
C LEU A 4 1.19 5.94 -10.38
N GLU A 5 1.68 7.14 -10.71
CA GLU A 5 1.87 8.21 -9.73
C GLU A 5 0.54 8.65 -9.09
N SER A 6 -0.52 8.81 -9.90
CA SER A 6 -1.86 9.13 -9.38
C SER A 6 -2.45 7.96 -8.58
N ALA A 7 -2.23 6.72 -9.02
CA ALA A 7 -2.65 5.54 -8.27
C ALA A 7 -1.94 5.44 -6.91
N ARG A 8 -0.66 5.81 -6.85
CA ARG A 8 0.10 5.88 -5.60
C ARG A 8 -0.49 6.94 -4.67
N GLN A 9 -0.79 8.14 -5.16
CA GLN A 9 -1.42 9.18 -4.33
C GLN A 9 -2.76 8.72 -3.75
N ILE A 10 -3.54 7.98 -4.53
CA ILE A 10 -4.79 7.36 -4.07
C ILE A 10 -4.54 6.31 -2.99
N ALA A 11 -3.56 5.41 -3.18
CA ALA A 11 -3.21 4.40 -2.19
C ALA A 11 -2.68 5.01 -0.88
N GLU A 12 -1.85 6.05 -0.97
CA GLU A 12 -1.36 6.80 0.19
C GLU A 12 -2.51 7.44 0.98
N GLY A 13 -3.47 8.06 0.28
CA GLY A 13 -4.66 8.62 0.94
C GLY A 13 -5.55 7.56 1.59
N PHE A 14 -5.65 6.37 0.98
CA PHE A 14 -6.35 5.23 1.59
C PHE A 14 -5.63 4.71 2.84
N LEU A 15 -4.29 4.65 2.84
CA LEU A 15 -3.51 4.31 4.04
C LEU A 15 -3.74 5.31 5.18
N ASP A 16 -3.76 6.60 4.86
CA ASP A 16 -4.02 7.65 5.85
C ASP A 16 -5.40 7.51 6.50
N ALA A 17 -6.42 7.18 5.70
CA ALA A 17 -7.80 7.05 6.15
C ALA A 17 -8.05 5.76 6.95
N GLU A 18 -7.54 4.62 6.49
CA GLU A 18 -7.99 3.29 6.95
C GLU A 18 -6.94 2.52 7.76
N VAL A 19 -5.66 2.92 7.73
CA VAL A 19 -4.56 2.10 8.26
C VAL A 19 -3.70 2.85 9.27
N ARG A 20 -3.10 3.99 8.89
CA ARG A 20 -2.08 4.68 9.68
C ARG A 20 -2.56 5.12 11.06
N GLY A 21 -3.85 5.44 11.20
CA GLY A 21 -4.45 5.79 12.50
C GLY A 21 -4.51 4.63 13.51
N HIS A 22 -4.34 3.38 13.07
CA HIS A 22 -4.42 2.20 13.93
C HIS A 22 -3.08 1.78 14.54
N PHE A 23 -1.98 2.40 14.11
CA PHE A 23 -0.64 2.02 14.52
C PHE A 23 0.09 3.18 15.20
N SER A 24 0.92 2.86 16.20
CA SER A 24 1.78 3.84 16.89
C SER A 24 3.12 4.05 16.19
N PHE A 25 3.34 3.41 15.04
CA PHE A 25 4.56 3.44 14.26
C PHE A 25 4.27 3.84 12.80
N PRO A 26 5.26 4.37 12.06
CA PRO A 26 5.07 4.76 10.67
C PRO A 26 4.78 3.55 9.77
N VAL A 27 3.76 3.66 8.92
CA VAL A 27 3.39 2.66 7.89
C VAL A 27 3.64 3.26 6.50
N VAL A 28 4.35 2.52 5.65
CA VAL A 28 4.79 2.95 4.31
C VAL A 28 4.47 1.90 3.26
N VAL A 29 4.28 2.34 2.02
CA VAL A 29 4.23 1.44 0.86
C VAL A 29 5.59 0.77 0.67
N VAL A 30 5.59 -0.52 0.36
CA VAL A 30 6.80 -1.29 0.03
C VAL A 30 7.09 -1.12 -1.46
N ASP A 31 7.90 -0.10 -1.79
CA ASP A 31 8.14 0.31 -3.18
C ASP A 31 8.68 -0.80 -4.09
N GLY A 32 9.48 -1.71 -3.55
CA GLY A 32 10.04 -2.85 -4.28
C GLY A 32 9.01 -3.90 -4.71
N ASP A 33 7.84 -3.91 -4.06
CA ASP A 33 6.80 -4.93 -4.23
C ASP A 33 5.52 -4.36 -4.87
N VAL A 34 5.57 -3.13 -5.40
CA VAL A 34 4.44 -2.56 -6.13
C VAL A 34 4.24 -3.33 -7.43
N GLU A 35 3.05 -3.90 -7.59
CA GLU A 35 2.70 -4.67 -8.78
C GLU A 35 1.77 -3.88 -9.70
N GLU A 36 2.03 -3.97 -11.00
CA GLU A 36 1.15 -3.47 -12.03
C GLU A 36 0.48 -4.65 -12.75
N ALA A 37 -0.83 -4.82 -12.55
CA ALA A 37 -1.66 -5.75 -13.29
C ALA A 37 -2.39 -5.03 -14.44
N ASP A 38 -3.10 -5.75 -15.30
CA ASP A 38 -3.78 -5.15 -16.47
C ASP A 38 -4.83 -4.10 -16.08
N ASP A 39 -5.59 -4.35 -15.01
CA ASP A 39 -6.75 -3.55 -14.59
C ASP A 39 -6.52 -2.76 -13.28
N ARG A 40 -5.45 -3.05 -12.55
CA ARG A 40 -5.17 -2.44 -11.23
C ARG A 40 -3.68 -2.26 -10.95
N TYR A 41 -3.38 -1.38 -10.01
CA TYR A 41 -2.10 -1.32 -9.31
C TYR A 41 -2.26 -1.91 -7.91
N VAL A 42 -1.27 -2.65 -7.42
CA VAL A 42 -1.25 -3.21 -6.07
C VAL A 42 -0.10 -2.59 -5.29
N PHE A 43 -0.40 -2.06 -4.11
CA PHE A 43 0.52 -1.38 -3.22
C PHE A 43 0.59 -2.13 -1.89
N PRO A 44 1.53 -3.08 -1.74
CA PRO A 44 1.87 -3.63 -0.43
C PRO A 44 2.37 -2.53 0.49
N TYR A 45 2.13 -2.68 1.79
CA TYR A 45 2.56 -1.73 2.81
C TYR A 45 2.95 -2.48 4.08
N ASP A 46 3.86 -1.91 4.86
CA ASP A 46 4.21 -2.41 6.20
C ASP A 46 4.74 -1.27 7.08
N GLY A 47 5.02 -1.59 8.35
CA GLY A 47 5.78 -0.73 9.23
C GLY A 47 7.13 -0.37 8.62
N LYS A 48 7.48 0.90 8.67
CA LYS A 48 8.73 1.43 8.10
C LYS A 48 9.98 0.68 8.60
N ALA A 49 9.98 0.27 9.87
CA ALA A 49 11.08 -0.49 10.46
C ALA A 49 11.32 -1.83 9.74
N TYR A 50 10.26 -2.58 9.45
CA TYR A 50 10.35 -3.81 8.65
C TYR A 50 10.90 -3.55 7.26
N VAL A 51 10.37 -2.54 6.57
CA VAL A 51 10.80 -2.20 5.20
C VAL A 51 12.28 -1.83 5.14
N GLU A 52 12.80 -1.16 6.17
CA GLU A 52 14.21 -0.76 6.25
C GLU A 52 15.13 -1.89 6.73
N ALA A 53 14.68 -2.73 7.67
CA ALA A 53 15.50 -3.75 8.30
C ALA A 53 15.48 -5.11 7.59
N GLY A 54 14.39 -5.42 6.87
CA GLY A 54 14.16 -6.74 6.28
C GLY A 54 14.06 -7.88 7.32
N ASP A 55 13.88 -7.56 8.61
CA ASP A 55 13.70 -8.55 9.67
C ASP A 55 12.20 -8.86 9.83
N TRP A 56 11.81 -10.06 9.42
CA TRP A 56 10.44 -10.59 9.55
C TRP A 56 9.86 -10.51 10.96
N ARG A 57 10.69 -10.39 12.01
CA ARG A 57 10.21 -10.15 13.39
C ARG A 57 9.55 -8.78 13.57
N GLU A 58 9.81 -7.86 12.65
CA GLU A 58 9.25 -6.52 12.64
C GLU A 58 8.07 -6.38 11.66
N ALA A 59 7.63 -7.45 10.98
CA ALA A 59 6.44 -7.42 10.13
C ALA A 59 5.21 -7.09 11.01
N MET A 60 4.63 -5.92 10.82
CA MET A 60 3.67 -5.33 11.78
C MET A 60 2.33 -4.94 11.17
N ALA A 61 2.27 -4.72 9.85
CA ALA A 61 1.04 -4.43 9.11
C ALA A 61 1.21 -4.88 7.66
N GLY A 62 0.19 -5.43 6.98
CA GLY A 62 0.39 -5.82 5.56
C GLY A 62 -0.38 -7.04 5.08
N ASN A 63 -1.30 -7.57 5.88
CA ASN A 63 -2.07 -8.76 5.53
C ASN A 63 -2.96 -8.59 4.28
N SER A 64 -3.18 -7.34 3.84
CA SER A 64 -4.02 -7.01 2.69
C SER A 64 -3.48 -5.76 1.97
N PRO A 65 -2.70 -5.90 0.90
CA PRO A 65 -2.22 -4.79 0.08
C PRO A 65 -3.35 -3.89 -0.41
N ILE A 66 -3.07 -2.66 -0.83
CA ILE A 66 -4.10 -1.80 -1.43
C ILE A 66 -4.13 -2.03 -2.94
N ALA A 67 -5.30 -2.34 -3.49
CA ALA A 67 -5.53 -2.36 -4.93
C ALA A 67 -6.22 -1.06 -5.37
N VAL A 68 -5.70 -0.45 -6.43
CA VAL A 68 -6.31 0.73 -7.08
C VAL A 68 -6.70 0.38 -8.51
N ASP A 69 -7.99 0.49 -8.83
CA ASP A 69 -8.51 0.26 -10.18
C ASP A 69 -7.99 1.33 -11.16
N LYS A 70 -7.38 0.91 -12.28
CA LYS A 70 -6.75 1.82 -13.24
C LYS A 70 -7.75 2.68 -14.01
N ARG A 71 -9.02 2.28 -14.09
CA ARG A 71 -10.06 2.98 -14.84
C ARG A 71 -10.80 3.98 -13.97
N THR A 72 -11.10 3.62 -12.72
CA THR A 72 -11.94 4.40 -11.81
C THR A 72 -11.16 5.14 -10.73
N GLY A 73 -9.96 4.67 -10.38
CA GLY A 73 -9.21 5.17 -9.22
C GLY A 73 -9.81 4.73 -7.89
N GLU A 74 -10.71 3.75 -7.88
CA GLU A 74 -11.24 3.17 -6.65
C GLU A 74 -10.14 2.40 -5.91
N ALA A 75 -9.95 2.71 -4.63
CA ALA A 75 -9.01 2.03 -3.74
C ALA A 75 -9.75 1.09 -2.78
N ARG A 76 -9.20 -0.11 -2.59
CA ARG A 76 -9.70 -1.11 -1.64
C ARG A 76 -8.58 -2.02 -1.17
N PHE A 77 -8.80 -2.71 -0.06
CA PHE A 77 -7.95 -3.84 0.31
C PHE A 77 -8.02 -4.94 -0.77
N SER A 78 -6.85 -5.43 -1.18
CA SER A 78 -6.68 -6.59 -2.05
C SER A 78 -6.70 -7.84 -1.17
N ALA A 79 -7.83 -8.54 -1.16
CA ALA A 79 -7.98 -9.86 -0.57
C ALA A 79 -7.47 -10.96 -1.52
#